data_AF-A0A5C8FNW1-F1
#
_entry.id   AF-A0A5C8FNW1-F1
#
_cell.length_a   1.000
_cell.length_b   1.000
_cell.length_c   1.000
_cell.angle_alpha   90.00
_cell.angle_beta   90.00
_cell.angle_gamma   90.00
#
_symmetry.space_group_name_H-M   'P 1'
#
loop_
_entity.id
_entity.type
_entity.pdbx_description
1 polymer ?
#
loop_
_entity_poly.entity_id
_entity_poly.type
_entity_poly.pdbx_seq_one_letter_code
_entity_poly.pdbx_strand_id
1 'polypeptide(L)'
;MLFSVSCSNEGTTGGDTGGNYNYFSVSEDWNNSKDITLANSSVSTAGTVGFNVYGSTSYSVSIERVDSGSNPLILDASDFSYTESTKKLTLSYSGLNKISSASLTAKQKYQYTITFKFTDYSSVDTTDTKTLNVAINLIKAQIITKTDIENMMKSVKNSDGAFGSQKNGEILFFDGGTTTFDFKSATFSGSTPNFSATGTTTTLSGNVTHTASEKTFSLAYAIAETTQYKTYFSSSVFDIDYNSTPPTISGKTCTFTLKFKKLQSGYALSSEVSRLATTGLTIGFTLGDKASWK
;
A
#
# COMPACT_ATOMS: atom_id res chain seq x y z
N MET A 1 63.86 -33.57 63.33
CA MET A 1 64.47 -33.90 62.03
C MET A 1 63.33 -34.36 61.11
N LEU A 2 63.14 -33.63 60.00
CA LEU A 2 62.49 -33.95 58.71
C LEU A 2 61.36 -35.02 58.65
N PHE A 3 60.12 -34.66 58.28
CA PHE A 3 59.54 -34.52 56.91
C PHE A 3 59.33 -35.82 56.12
N SER A 4 58.07 -36.18 55.82
CA SER A 4 57.46 -36.33 54.46
C SER A 4 56.09 -37.07 54.54
N VAL A 5 54.97 -36.45 54.13
CA VAL A 5 54.24 -36.42 52.82
C VAL A 5 53.17 -37.53 52.64
N SER A 6 51.97 -37.07 52.21
CA SER A 6 50.78 -37.73 51.60
C SER A 6 49.55 -37.67 52.52
N CYS A 7 48.33 -37.27 52.13
CA CYS A 7 47.55 -37.36 50.88
C CYS A 7 46.72 -36.06 50.68
N SER A 8 46.58 -35.52 49.46
CA SER A 8 45.44 -35.65 48.53
C SER A 8 44.10 -35.01 48.95
N ASN A 9 43.69 -34.06 48.09
CA ASN A 9 42.36 -33.52 47.79
C ASN A 9 41.51 -32.86 48.90
N GLU A 10 41.37 -31.53 48.80
CA GLU A 10 40.10 -30.84 49.05
C GLU A 10 40.08 -29.42 48.44
N GLY A 11 38.95 -29.06 47.83
CA GLY A 11 38.41 -27.69 47.70
C GLY A 11 39.09 -26.73 46.71
N THR A 12 38.59 -26.56 45.48
CA THR A 12 37.53 -25.59 45.11
C THR A 12 37.73 -24.18 45.68
N THR A 13 38.09 -23.22 44.83
CA THR A 13 37.22 -22.15 44.29
C THR A 13 38.11 -21.10 43.62
N GLY A 14 38.41 -21.30 42.33
CA GLY A 14 38.80 -20.20 41.47
C GLY A 14 37.52 -19.45 41.11
N GLY A 15 37.30 -18.33 41.78
CA GLY A 15 36.18 -17.44 41.50
C GLY A 15 36.31 -16.90 40.08
N ASP A 16 35.42 -17.36 39.20
CA ASP A 16 35.20 -16.74 37.91
C ASP A 16 34.54 -15.39 38.17
N THR A 17 35.30 -14.31 37.98
CA THR A 17 34.81 -12.94 38.04
C THR A 17 33.66 -12.79 37.07
N GLY A 18 32.46 -12.57 37.60
CA GLY A 18 31.21 -12.44 36.86
C GLY A 18 31.33 -11.51 35.65
N GLY A 19 31.29 -12.11 34.46
CA GLY A 19 31.05 -11.40 33.22
C GLY A 19 29.63 -10.87 33.23
N ASN A 20 29.50 -9.54 33.22
CA ASN A 20 28.23 -8.84 33.13
C ASN A 20 27.61 -9.12 31.74
N TYR A 21 26.76 -10.16 31.65
CA TYR A 21 26.00 -10.45 30.44
C TYR A 21 24.99 -9.32 30.25
N ASN A 22 25.27 -8.44 29.28
CA ASN A 22 24.39 -7.34 28.90
C ASN A 22 23.10 -7.95 28.29
N TYR A 23 22.11 -8.21 29.15
CA TYR A 23 20.89 -8.95 28.80
C TYR A 23 19.98 -8.14 27.87
N PHE A 24 20.13 -6.81 27.88
CA PHE A 24 19.40 -5.88 27.01
C PHE A 24 20.00 -5.82 25.60
N SER A 25 19.25 -6.33 24.62
CA SER A 25 19.64 -6.28 23.20
C SER A 25 18.46 -5.93 22.31
N VAL A 26 18.77 -5.29 21.18
CA VAL A 26 17.78 -4.80 20.22
C VAL A 26 18.17 -5.20 18.81
N SER A 27 17.19 -5.61 18.02
CA SER A 27 17.37 -5.92 16.61
C SER A 27 16.14 -5.53 15.80
N GLU A 28 16.30 -5.43 14.49
CA GLU A 28 15.21 -5.06 13.59
C GLU A 28 14.28 -6.25 13.30
N ASP A 29 12.97 -6.01 13.22
CA ASP A 29 12.01 -6.99 12.69
C ASP A 29 12.24 -7.28 11.21
N TRP A 30 12.03 -8.52 10.79
CA TRP A 30 12.26 -8.95 9.40
C TRP A 30 11.25 -8.38 8.40
N ASN A 31 10.03 -8.04 8.84
CA ASN A 31 8.91 -7.65 7.97
C ASN A 31 8.73 -6.13 7.86
N ASN A 32 9.81 -5.37 8.05
CA ASN A 32 9.73 -3.91 8.00
C ASN A 32 9.51 -3.39 6.58
N SER A 33 8.64 -2.38 6.47
CA SER A 33 8.47 -1.58 5.26
C SER A 33 9.21 -0.26 5.44
N LYS A 34 10.35 -0.13 4.76
CA LYS A 34 11.29 0.99 4.92
C LYS A 34 11.03 2.17 3.98
N ASP A 35 10.04 2.05 3.09
CA ASP A 35 9.67 3.10 2.15
C ASP A 35 8.55 3.98 2.75
N ILE A 36 8.76 5.30 2.74
CA ILE A 36 7.75 6.31 3.04
C ILE A 36 7.44 7.05 1.74
N THR A 37 6.20 6.98 1.28
CA THR A 37 5.76 7.61 0.03
C THR A 37 5.05 8.93 0.33
N LEU A 38 5.53 9.99 -0.31
CA LEU A 38 5.15 11.38 -0.09
C LEU A 38 4.28 11.87 -1.25
N ALA A 39 3.08 12.37 -0.96
CA ALA A 39 2.21 12.99 -1.94
C ALA A 39 2.12 14.50 -1.66
N ASN A 40 2.80 15.33 -2.45
CA ASN A 40 2.86 16.80 -2.35
C ASN A 40 2.96 17.38 -0.93
N SER A 41 1.87 17.40 -0.17
CA SER A 41 1.75 17.96 1.18
C SER A 41 1.35 16.94 2.26
N SER A 42 1.40 15.64 1.98
CA SER A 42 1.04 14.58 2.92
C SER A 42 1.88 13.32 2.73
N VAL A 43 1.83 12.42 3.72
CA VAL A 43 2.36 11.06 3.57
C VAL A 43 1.25 10.16 3.04
N SER A 44 1.41 9.67 1.81
CA SER A 44 0.47 8.72 1.21
C SER A 44 0.61 7.32 1.81
N THR A 45 1.85 6.90 2.06
CA THR A 45 2.16 5.60 2.66
C THR A 45 3.29 5.78 3.66
N ALA A 46 3.03 5.41 4.91
CA ALA A 46 4.04 5.43 5.97
C ALA A 46 4.89 4.15 5.94
N GLY A 47 6.09 4.25 6.51
CA GLY A 47 6.92 3.09 6.79
C GLY A 47 6.38 2.32 8.01
N THR A 48 6.75 1.05 8.11
CA THR A 48 6.51 0.21 9.28
C THR A 48 7.85 -0.33 9.74
N VAL A 49 8.33 0.13 10.90
CA VAL A 49 9.63 -0.24 11.48
C VAL A 49 9.40 -0.82 12.87
N GLY A 50 9.48 -2.14 12.96
CA GLY A 50 9.43 -2.91 14.18
C GLY A 50 10.81 -3.38 14.65
N PHE A 51 10.86 -3.75 15.92
CA PHE A 51 12.07 -4.17 16.61
C PHE A 51 11.78 -5.35 17.54
N ASN A 52 12.77 -6.22 17.68
CA ASN A 52 12.81 -7.22 18.74
C ASN A 52 13.68 -6.67 19.87
N VAL A 53 13.11 -6.59 21.07
CA VAL A 53 13.80 -6.17 22.28
C VAL A 53 13.86 -7.37 23.22
N TYR A 54 15.07 -7.76 23.58
CA TYR A 54 15.32 -8.87 24.51
C TYR A 54 15.89 -8.34 25.81
N GLY A 55 15.50 -8.98 26.89
CA GLY A 55 16.01 -8.70 28.23
C GLY A 55 15.42 -7.49 28.94
N SER A 56 14.45 -6.81 28.32
CA SER A 56 13.63 -5.79 28.97
C SER A 56 12.15 -6.01 28.65
N THR A 57 11.30 -5.79 29.65
CA THR A 57 9.82 -5.76 29.50
C THR A 57 9.26 -4.35 29.67
N SER A 58 10.10 -3.38 29.99
CA SER A 58 9.73 -1.99 30.25
C SER A 58 10.76 -1.08 29.60
N TYR A 59 10.50 -0.68 28.35
CA TYR A 59 11.38 0.18 27.58
C TYR A 59 10.59 1.23 26.81
N SER A 60 11.30 2.24 26.29
CA SER A 60 10.76 3.18 25.30
C SER A 60 11.64 3.22 24.06
N VAL A 61 11.02 3.51 22.91
CA VAL A 61 11.70 3.73 21.64
C VAL A 61 11.51 5.17 21.19
N SER A 62 12.61 5.86 20.87
CA SER A 62 12.58 7.20 20.32
C SER A 62 13.54 7.35 19.13
N ILE A 63 13.34 8.39 18.33
CA ILE A 63 14.28 8.77 17.27
C ILE A 63 15.32 9.70 17.90
N GLU A 64 16.58 9.27 17.92
CA GLU A 64 17.68 10.07 18.47
C GLU A 64 18.30 10.97 17.41
N ARG A 65 18.49 10.44 16.20
CA ARG A 65 19.15 11.17 15.11
C ARG A 65 18.66 10.70 13.76
N VAL A 66 18.73 11.61 12.78
CA VAL A 66 18.59 11.29 11.36
C VAL A 66 19.86 11.74 10.65
N ASP A 67 20.44 10.84 9.87
CA ASP A 67 21.50 11.15 8.92
C ASP A 67 20.88 11.24 7.52
N SER A 68 20.96 12.44 6.94
CA SER A 68 20.45 12.73 5.60
C SER A 68 21.44 12.37 4.50
N GLY A 69 22.67 11.96 4.81
CA GLY A 69 23.71 11.68 3.83
C GLY A 69 23.87 12.82 2.82
N SER A 70 23.95 12.46 1.54
CA SER A 70 24.04 13.42 0.42
C SER A 70 22.69 13.78 -0.20
N ASN A 71 21.57 13.56 0.50
CA ASN A 71 20.24 13.89 -0.05
C ASN A 71 20.03 15.40 -0.16
N PRO A 72 19.24 15.86 -1.15
CA PRO A 72 18.94 17.29 -1.33
C PRO A 72 18.07 17.86 -0.20
N LEU A 73 17.33 17.01 0.52
CA LEU A 73 16.47 17.39 1.62
C LEU A 73 17.12 16.98 2.94
N ILE A 74 17.51 17.96 3.74
CA ILE A 74 18.11 17.75 5.06
C ILE A 74 17.00 17.64 6.10
N LEU A 75 16.92 16.49 6.75
CA LEU A 75 15.97 16.18 7.81
C LEU A 75 16.69 15.81 9.09
N ASP A 76 16.05 16.10 10.21
CA ASP A 76 16.50 15.78 11.55
C ASP A 76 15.45 14.92 12.30
N ALA A 77 15.74 14.55 13.55
CA ALA A 77 14.88 13.69 14.35
C ALA A 77 13.45 14.25 14.51
N SER A 78 13.28 15.57 14.58
CA SER A 78 11.98 16.21 14.79
C SER A 78 11.08 16.18 13.55
N ASP A 79 11.67 15.94 12.37
CA ASP A 79 10.93 15.81 11.11
C ASP A 79 10.23 14.47 10.94
N PHE A 80 10.51 13.51 11.82
CA PHE A 80 9.90 12.20 11.82
C PHE A 80 9.00 12.02 13.02
N SER A 81 8.02 11.14 12.87
CA SER A 81 7.18 10.66 13.97
C SER A 81 7.17 9.14 13.94
N TYR A 82 7.42 8.55 15.10
CA TYR A 82 7.36 7.11 15.31
C TYR A 82 6.30 6.79 16.35
N THR A 83 5.40 5.87 16.03
CA THR A 83 4.40 5.35 16.96
C THR A 83 4.70 3.89 17.24
N GLU A 84 5.17 3.60 18.45
CA GLU A 84 5.67 2.28 18.86
C GLU A 84 4.59 1.19 18.75
N SER A 85 3.38 1.45 19.28
CA SER A 85 2.27 0.48 19.29
C SER A 85 1.85 0.01 17.91
N THR A 86 1.97 0.88 16.90
CA THR A 86 1.64 0.56 15.51
C THR A 86 2.88 0.35 14.65
N LYS A 87 4.09 0.49 15.22
CA LYS A 87 5.38 0.46 14.53
C LYS A 87 5.47 1.46 13.36
N LYS A 88 4.65 2.50 13.36
CA LYS A 88 4.46 3.38 12.20
C LYS A 88 5.53 4.46 12.23
N LEU A 89 6.32 4.55 11.16
CA LEU A 89 7.28 5.62 10.93
C LEU A 89 6.76 6.53 9.82
N THR A 90 6.61 7.81 10.12
CA THR A 90 6.09 8.80 9.18
C THR A 90 6.83 10.12 9.35
N LEU A 91 6.45 11.12 8.56
CA LEU A 91 6.95 12.48 8.76
C LEU A 91 6.01 13.26 9.66
N SER A 92 6.61 14.07 10.52
CA SER A 92 5.91 15.06 11.31
C SER A 92 5.45 16.22 10.42
N TYR A 93 4.72 17.15 11.02
CA TYR A 93 4.34 18.39 10.36
C TYR A 93 5.56 19.22 9.89
N SER A 94 6.64 19.26 10.69
CA SER A 94 7.86 19.97 10.30
C SER A 94 8.54 19.32 9.10
N GLY A 95 8.61 17.99 9.08
CA GLY A 95 9.18 17.24 7.95
C GLY A 95 8.37 17.44 6.65
N LEU A 96 7.04 17.44 6.75
CA LEU A 96 6.16 17.72 5.60
C LEU A 96 6.35 19.13 5.05
N ASN A 97 6.51 20.14 5.92
CA ASN A 97 6.79 21.51 5.48
C ASN A 97 8.12 21.59 4.70
N LYS A 98 9.18 20.92 5.17
CA LYS A 98 10.47 20.89 4.47
C LYS A 98 10.38 20.22 3.08
N ILE A 99 9.55 19.17 2.93
CA ILE A 99 9.31 18.53 1.62
C ILE A 99 8.61 19.46 0.66
N SER A 100 7.61 20.22 1.13
CA SER A 100 6.82 21.10 0.26
C SER A 100 7.68 22.16 -0.44
N SER A 101 8.81 22.53 0.17
CA SER A 101 9.82 23.43 -0.39
C SER A 101 10.93 22.76 -1.22
N ALA A 102 10.98 21.42 -1.27
CA ALA A 102 12.09 20.69 -1.88
C ALA A 102 11.79 20.23 -3.32
N SER A 103 12.76 20.45 -4.21
CA SER A 103 12.72 19.96 -5.59
C SER A 103 13.16 18.49 -5.67
N LEU A 104 12.28 17.59 -5.27
CA LEU A 104 12.48 16.15 -5.41
C LEU A 104 11.96 15.64 -6.76
N THR A 105 12.62 14.61 -7.29
CA THR A 105 12.25 13.89 -8.51
C THR A 105 11.23 12.80 -8.17
N ALA A 106 10.15 12.70 -8.95
CA ALA A 106 9.13 11.68 -8.74
C ALA A 106 9.72 10.26 -8.89
N LYS A 107 9.26 9.33 -8.03
CA LYS A 107 9.67 7.93 -7.91
C LYS A 107 11.14 7.69 -7.53
N GLN A 108 11.96 8.73 -7.41
CA GLN A 108 13.32 8.61 -6.90
C GLN A 108 13.28 8.25 -5.41
N LYS A 109 14.11 7.27 -5.03
CA LYS A 109 14.34 6.93 -3.62
C LYS A 109 15.47 7.79 -3.07
N TYR A 110 15.21 8.42 -1.93
CA TYR A 110 16.16 9.19 -1.14
C TYR A 110 16.38 8.45 0.18
N GLN A 111 17.56 7.86 0.37
CA GLN A 111 17.84 7.00 1.53
C GLN A 111 18.36 7.81 2.71
N TYR A 112 17.73 7.66 3.87
CA TYR A 112 18.13 8.25 5.14
C TYR A 112 18.50 7.15 6.13
N THR A 113 19.36 7.45 7.10
CA THR A 113 19.61 6.54 8.23
C THR A 113 19.01 7.15 9.49
N ILE A 114 18.05 6.46 10.10
CA ILE A 114 17.47 6.85 11.38
C ILE A 114 18.15 6.04 12.49
N THR A 115 18.71 6.73 13.47
CA THR A 115 19.19 6.13 14.70
C THR A 115 18.05 6.13 15.72
N PHE A 116 17.54 4.95 16.02
CA PHE A 116 16.57 4.74 17.09
C PHE A 116 17.30 4.49 18.40
N LYS A 117 16.82 5.12 19.46
CA LYS A 117 17.29 4.94 20.83
C LYS A 117 16.26 4.19 21.64
N PHE A 118 16.73 3.14 22.29
CA PHE A 118 15.97 2.31 23.21
C PHE A 118 16.45 2.61 24.62
N THR A 119 15.52 2.91 25.51
CA THR A 119 15.80 3.18 26.92
C THR A 119 15.12 2.13 27.75
N ASP A 120 15.88 1.34 28.49
CA ASP A 120 15.37 0.34 29.42
C ASP A 120 15.14 0.95 30.80
N TYR A 121 13.98 0.67 31.38
CA TYR A 121 13.57 1.09 32.73
C TYR A 121 13.33 -0.10 33.66
N SER A 122 13.70 -1.32 33.24
CA SER A 122 13.48 -2.54 34.01
C SER A 122 14.28 -2.60 35.31
N SER A 123 15.40 -1.87 35.39
CA SER A 123 16.20 -1.69 36.60
C SER A 123 15.88 -0.36 37.29
N VAL A 124 15.71 -0.40 38.61
CA VAL A 124 15.41 0.77 39.45
C VAL A 124 16.63 1.68 39.62
N ASP A 125 17.84 1.14 39.41
CA ASP A 125 19.11 1.80 39.75
C ASP A 125 19.98 2.14 38.53
N THR A 126 19.64 1.66 37.33
CA THR A 126 20.41 1.90 36.11
C THR A 126 19.51 2.02 34.89
N THR A 127 19.59 3.14 34.18
CA THR A 127 18.97 3.29 32.85
C THR A 127 19.97 2.86 31.78
N ASP A 128 19.75 1.71 31.17
CA ASP A 128 20.55 1.24 30.05
C ASP A 128 19.96 1.73 28.73
N THR A 129 20.82 2.18 27.82
CA THR A 129 20.41 2.63 26.49
C THR A 129 21.12 1.85 25.40
N LYS A 130 20.39 1.51 24.33
CA LYS A 130 20.93 0.93 23.10
C LYS A 130 20.47 1.75 21.91
N THR A 131 21.23 1.70 20.84
CA THR A 131 20.88 2.36 19.59
C THR A 131 20.89 1.36 18.44
N LEU A 132 20.04 1.60 17.46
CA LEU A 132 19.97 0.82 16.24
C LEU A 132 19.76 1.76 15.05
N ASN A 133 20.61 1.60 14.03
CA ASN A 133 20.48 2.35 12.79
C ASN A 133 19.59 1.60 11.82
N VAL A 134 18.59 2.30 11.27
CA VAL A 134 17.67 1.77 10.26
C VAL A 134 17.74 2.66 9.03
N ALA A 135 18.09 2.07 7.89
CA ALA A 135 17.98 2.73 6.60
C ALA A 135 16.51 2.79 6.16
N ILE A 136 16.03 3.98 5.80
CA ILE A 136 14.68 4.21 5.27
C ILE A 136 14.76 5.00 3.97
N ASN A 137 13.74 4.91 3.13
CA ASN A 137 13.66 5.66 1.88
C ASN A 137 12.47 6.62 1.93
N LEU A 138 12.71 7.89 1.60
CA LEU A 138 11.66 8.81 1.21
C LEU A 138 11.49 8.75 -0.31
N ILE A 139 10.25 8.66 -0.78
CA ILE A 139 9.91 8.59 -2.20
C ILE A 139 8.91 9.68 -2.50
N LYS A 140 9.24 10.62 -3.38
CA LYS A 140 8.23 11.53 -3.92
C LYS A 140 7.34 10.76 -4.87
N ALA A 141 6.06 10.68 -4.55
CA ALA A 141 5.11 9.96 -5.39
C ALA A 141 4.93 10.66 -6.74
N GLN A 142 4.75 9.86 -7.78
CA GLN A 142 4.03 10.31 -8.96
C GLN A 142 2.54 10.29 -8.64
N ILE A 143 1.89 11.45 -8.76
CA ILE A 143 0.46 11.59 -8.48
C ILE A 143 -0.34 11.04 -9.64
N ILE A 144 -1.23 10.09 -9.36
CA ILE A 144 -2.24 9.58 -10.29
C ILE A 144 -3.42 10.54 -10.23
N THR A 145 -3.73 11.10 -11.39
CA THR A 145 -4.75 12.13 -11.55
C THR A 145 -6.07 11.54 -12.02
N LYS A 146 -7.11 12.36 -12.00
CA LYS A 146 -8.37 12.09 -12.69
C LYS A 146 -8.15 11.67 -14.15
N THR A 147 -7.31 12.40 -14.89
CA THR A 147 -7.01 12.13 -16.30
C THR A 147 -6.39 10.75 -16.51
N ASP A 148 -5.53 10.30 -15.59
CA ASP A 148 -4.93 8.97 -15.68
C ASP A 148 -5.99 7.86 -15.54
N ILE A 149 -6.97 8.05 -14.66
CA ILE A 149 -8.10 7.13 -14.48
C ILE A 149 -9.06 7.16 -15.67
N GLU A 150 -9.30 8.32 -16.27
CA GLU A 150 -10.05 8.42 -17.53
C GLU A 150 -9.33 7.71 -18.67
N ASN A 151 -8.01 7.88 -18.79
CA ASN A 151 -7.19 7.22 -19.81
C ASN A 151 -7.17 5.70 -19.62
N MET A 152 -7.19 5.22 -18.37
CA MET A 152 -7.38 3.81 -18.04
C MET A 152 -8.73 3.31 -18.57
N MET A 153 -9.83 4.03 -18.33
CA MET A 153 -11.14 3.62 -18.85
C MET A 153 -11.24 3.71 -20.37
N LYS A 154 -10.59 4.69 -21.01
CA LYS A 154 -10.50 4.80 -22.47
C LYS A 154 -9.66 3.70 -23.12
N SER A 155 -8.80 3.02 -22.35
CA SER A 155 -7.92 1.96 -22.84
C SER A 155 -8.43 0.54 -22.52
N VAL A 156 -9.53 0.40 -21.79
CA VAL A 156 -10.14 -0.92 -21.53
C VAL A 156 -10.45 -1.62 -22.84
N LYS A 157 -10.25 -2.93 -22.84
CA LYS A 157 -10.62 -3.83 -23.93
C LYS A 157 -10.95 -5.19 -23.32
N ASN A 158 -11.75 -5.97 -24.01
CA ASN A 158 -12.14 -7.34 -23.65
C ASN A 158 -12.81 -7.51 -22.28
N SER A 159 -14.07 -7.93 -22.27
CA SER A 159 -14.77 -8.28 -21.02
C SER A 159 -15.84 -9.38 -21.21
N ASP A 160 -15.52 -10.48 -21.90
CA ASP A 160 -16.30 -11.73 -21.80
C ASP A 160 -15.60 -12.91 -22.49
N GLY A 161 -14.38 -13.25 -22.03
CA GLY A 161 -13.58 -14.33 -22.62
C GLY A 161 -13.39 -14.17 -24.14
N ALA A 162 -13.71 -15.22 -24.90
CA ALA A 162 -13.56 -15.25 -26.37
C ALA A 162 -14.46 -14.26 -27.12
N PHE A 163 -15.50 -13.71 -26.47
CA PHE A 163 -16.46 -12.79 -27.08
C PHE A 163 -16.21 -11.31 -26.74
N GLY A 164 -15.14 -10.99 -26.00
CA GLY A 164 -14.79 -9.62 -25.62
C GLY A 164 -14.51 -8.68 -26.82
N SER A 165 -14.66 -7.37 -26.61
CA SER A 165 -14.31 -6.38 -27.63
C SER A 165 -12.80 -6.23 -27.81
N GLN A 166 -12.33 -6.32 -29.07
CA GLN A 166 -10.94 -6.08 -29.44
C GLN A 166 -10.58 -4.58 -29.56
N LYS A 167 -11.57 -3.68 -29.42
CA LYS A 167 -11.38 -2.24 -29.59
C LYS A 167 -11.11 -1.57 -28.24
N ASN A 168 -10.18 -0.62 -28.24
CA ASN A 168 -9.92 0.19 -27.05
C ASN A 168 -11.14 1.05 -26.69
N GLY A 169 -11.37 1.16 -25.39
CA GLY A 169 -12.49 1.89 -24.81
C GLY A 169 -13.82 1.16 -24.98
N GLU A 170 -13.83 -0.15 -25.24
CA GLU A 170 -15.07 -0.91 -25.38
C GLU A 170 -15.13 -2.09 -24.41
N ILE A 171 -16.26 -2.17 -23.71
CA ILE A 171 -16.64 -3.28 -22.84
C ILE A 171 -17.81 -3.99 -23.51
N LEU A 172 -17.76 -5.32 -23.60
CA LEU A 172 -18.79 -6.13 -24.25
C LEU A 172 -19.19 -7.24 -23.29
N PHE A 173 -20.49 -7.39 -23.05
CA PHE A 173 -21.06 -8.53 -22.32
C PHE A 173 -21.83 -9.44 -23.28
N PHE A 174 -21.62 -10.74 -23.14
CA PHE A 174 -22.23 -11.78 -23.96
C PHE A 174 -23.06 -12.74 -23.10
N ASP A 175 -24.35 -12.85 -23.40
CA ASP A 175 -25.27 -13.85 -22.80
C ASP A 175 -26.31 -14.31 -23.84
N GLY A 176 -25.84 -14.87 -24.96
CA GLY A 176 -26.70 -15.22 -26.11
C GLY A 176 -26.99 -14.07 -27.08
N GLY A 177 -26.57 -12.86 -26.72
CA GLY A 177 -26.39 -11.69 -27.58
C GLY A 177 -25.32 -10.78 -26.98
N THR A 178 -24.82 -9.82 -27.76
CA THR A 178 -23.77 -8.91 -27.32
C THR A 178 -24.36 -7.57 -26.90
N THR A 179 -23.94 -7.04 -25.76
CA THR A 179 -24.17 -5.64 -25.40
C THR A 179 -22.84 -4.93 -25.25
N THR A 180 -22.61 -3.90 -26.07
CA THR A 180 -21.36 -3.14 -26.10
C THR A 180 -21.53 -1.76 -25.48
N PHE A 181 -20.57 -1.34 -24.67
CA PHE A 181 -20.49 -0.05 -23.99
C PHE A 181 -19.23 0.70 -24.41
N ASP A 182 -19.37 1.98 -24.79
CA ASP A 182 -18.26 2.83 -25.25
C ASP A 182 -17.77 3.77 -24.14
N PHE A 183 -16.45 3.76 -23.91
CA PHE A 183 -15.71 4.58 -22.96
C PHE A 183 -14.65 5.48 -23.63
N LYS A 184 -14.59 5.58 -24.96
CA LYS A 184 -13.60 6.43 -25.66
C LYS A 184 -13.69 7.90 -25.28
N SER A 185 -14.90 8.37 -24.93
CA SER A 185 -15.16 9.73 -24.43
C SER A 185 -15.46 9.77 -22.93
N ALA A 186 -15.13 8.70 -22.19
CA ALA A 186 -15.42 8.61 -20.76
C ALA A 186 -14.77 9.76 -19.98
N THR A 187 -15.55 10.32 -19.06
CA THR A 187 -15.09 11.34 -18.11
C THR A 187 -15.36 10.84 -16.70
N PHE A 188 -14.43 11.12 -15.79
CA PHE A 188 -14.55 10.70 -14.41
C PHE A 188 -15.46 11.68 -13.65
N SER A 189 -16.47 11.13 -13.00
CA SER A 189 -17.37 11.84 -12.09
C SER A 189 -16.95 11.63 -10.65
N GLY A 190 -17.02 12.67 -9.81
CA GLY A 190 -16.89 12.58 -8.36
C GLY A 190 -18.08 11.88 -7.68
N SER A 191 -19.18 11.68 -8.39
CA SER A 191 -20.39 11.02 -7.90
C SER A 191 -20.31 9.50 -8.05
N THR A 192 -21.38 8.81 -7.65
CA THR A 192 -21.61 7.38 -7.91
C THR A 192 -22.76 7.27 -8.93
N PRO A 193 -22.56 6.60 -10.07
CA PRO A 193 -21.32 5.94 -10.51
C PRO A 193 -20.23 6.93 -10.96
N ASN A 194 -18.96 6.51 -10.97
CA ASN A 194 -17.81 7.33 -11.39
C ASN A 194 -17.74 7.42 -12.91
N PHE A 195 -18.07 6.33 -13.59
CA PHE A 195 -18.26 6.27 -15.03
C PHE A 195 -19.63 5.72 -15.35
N SER A 196 -20.20 6.14 -16.48
CA SER A 196 -21.47 5.60 -16.97
C SER A 196 -21.39 5.38 -18.47
N ALA A 197 -22.01 4.30 -18.94
CA ALA A 197 -22.16 4.03 -20.37
C ALA A 197 -23.52 3.40 -20.65
N THR A 198 -24.09 3.75 -21.80
CA THR A 198 -25.31 3.11 -22.32
C THR A 198 -24.91 2.06 -23.37
N GLY A 199 -25.45 0.86 -23.21
CA GLY A 199 -25.11 -0.29 -24.02
C GLY A 199 -25.96 -0.41 -25.27
N THR A 200 -25.35 -0.83 -26.38
CA THR A 200 -26.05 -1.21 -27.60
C THR A 200 -26.10 -2.74 -27.71
N THR A 201 -27.30 -3.30 -27.73
CA THR A 201 -27.52 -4.76 -27.77
C THR A 201 -27.76 -5.26 -29.19
N THR A 202 -26.97 -6.26 -29.61
CA THR A 202 -27.16 -7.01 -30.86
C THR A 202 -27.51 -8.46 -30.53
N THR A 203 -28.64 -8.93 -31.06
CA THR A 203 -29.15 -10.30 -30.86
C THR A 203 -29.96 -10.75 -32.08
N LEU A 204 -29.93 -12.05 -32.37
CA LEU A 204 -30.63 -12.67 -33.50
C LEU A 204 -32.10 -13.00 -33.17
N SER A 205 -32.48 -13.10 -31.89
CA SER A 205 -33.87 -13.36 -31.48
C SER A 205 -34.11 -12.99 -30.02
N GLY A 206 -35.16 -12.21 -29.77
CA GLY A 206 -35.66 -11.92 -28.43
C GLY A 206 -34.82 -10.93 -27.61
N ASN A 207 -35.03 -10.96 -26.29
CA ASN A 207 -34.33 -10.12 -25.33
C ASN A 207 -33.17 -10.90 -24.69
N VAL A 208 -32.04 -10.23 -24.47
CA VAL A 208 -30.87 -10.75 -23.77
C VAL A 208 -31.04 -10.48 -22.27
N THR A 209 -30.64 -11.43 -21.42
CA THR A 209 -30.57 -11.22 -19.97
C THR A 209 -29.13 -11.37 -19.53
N HIS A 210 -28.57 -10.30 -18.97
CA HIS A 210 -27.22 -10.30 -18.41
C HIS A 210 -27.28 -10.52 -16.90
N THR A 211 -26.63 -11.57 -16.41
CA THR A 211 -26.49 -11.79 -14.97
C THR A 211 -25.38 -10.88 -14.44
N ALA A 212 -25.73 -9.86 -13.65
CA ALA A 212 -24.78 -8.83 -13.26
C ALA A 212 -23.59 -9.39 -12.46
N SER A 213 -23.84 -10.34 -11.55
CA SER A 213 -22.77 -10.97 -10.75
C SER A 213 -21.75 -11.73 -11.58
N GLU A 214 -22.13 -12.25 -12.76
CA GLU A 214 -21.21 -12.96 -13.66
C GLU A 214 -20.32 -12.00 -14.45
N LYS A 215 -20.71 -10.72 -14.55
CA LYS A 215 -19.96 -9.69 -15.30
C LYS A 215 -18.95 -8.92 -14.47
N THR A 216 -18.93 -9.10 -13.14
CA THR A 216 -17.96 -8.44 -12.24
C THR A 216 -16.52 -8.81 -12.59
N PHE A 217 -16.25 -10.11 -12.78
CA PHE A 217 -14.92 -10.60 -13.16
C PHE A 217 -14.50 -10.05 -14.52
N SER A 218 -15.38 -10.11 -15.50
CA SER A 218 -15.13 -9.60 -16.85
C SER A 218 -14.78 -8.12 -16.86
N LEU A 219 -15.48 -7.31 -16.07
CA LEU A 219 -15.19 -5.88 -15.91
C LEU A 219 -13.84 -5.65 -15.22
N ALA A 220 -13.57 -6.37 -14.13
CA ALA A 220 -12.30 -6.28 -13.42
C ALA A 220 -11.12 -6.68 -14.32
N TYR A 221 -11.29 -7.74 -15.10
CA TYR A 221 -10.29 -8.21 -16.06
C TYR A 221 -9.97 -7.16 -17.12
N ALA A 222 -10.99 -6.53 -17.71
CA ALA A 222 -10.81 -5.47 -18.71
C ALA A 222 -9.97 -4.30 -18.19
N ILE A 223 -10.18 -3.91 -16.92
CA ILE A 223 -9.41 -2.85 -16.25
C ILE A 223 -8.00 -3.35 -15.92
N ALA A 224 -7.87 -4.56 -15.38
CA ALA A 224 -6.60 -5.14 -14.99
C ALA A 224 -5.63 -5.28 -16.17
N GLU A 225 -6.17 -5.45 -17.38
CA GLU A 225 -5.38 -5.57 -18.60
C GLU A 225 -4.84 -4.24 -19.16
N THR A 226 -5.33 -3.11 -18.68
CA THR A 226 -4.84 -1.79 -19.10
C THR A 226 -3.41 -1.56 -18.64
N THR A 227 -2.62 -0.86 -19.48
CA THR A 227 -1.25 -0.45 -19.10
C THR A 227 -1.26 0.45 -17.87
N GLN A 228 -2.25 1.31 -17.74
CA GLN A 228 -2.43 2.20 -16.60
C GLN A 228 -2.61 1.41 -15.30
N TYR A 229 -3.52 0.43 -15.26
CA TYR A 229 -3.70 -0.38 -14.06
C TYR A 229 -2.42 -1.14 -13.68
N LYS A 230 -1.76 -1.76 -14.69
CA LYS A 230 -0.48 -2.46 -14.54
C LYS A 230 0.65 -1.57 -14.02
N THR A 231 0.64 -0.29 -14.37
CA THR A 231 1.65 0.68 -13.96
C THR A 231 1.38 1.24 -12.56
N TYR A 232 0.11 1.46 -12.21
CA TYR A 232 -0.25 2.22 -11.02
C TYR A 232 -0.61 1.33 -9.83
N PHE A 233 -1.29 0.20 -10.07
CA PHE A 233 -1.92 -0.60 -9.01
C PHE A 233 -1.30 -2.01 -8.92
N SER A 234 -1.49 -2.84 -9.96
CA SER A 234 -1.00 -4.23 -9.97
C SER A 234 -1.04 -4.82 -11.38
N SER A 235 -0.29 -5.89 -11.63
CA SER A 235 -0.41 -6.71 -12.84
C SER A 235 -1.47 -7.82 -12.75
N SER A 236 -2.17 -7.96 -11.63
CA SER A 236 -3.13 -9.02 -11.36
C SER A 236 -4.55 -8.51 -11.17
N VAL A 237 -5.52 -9.19 -11.81
CA VAL A 237 -6.96 -8.98 -11.58
C VAL A 237 -7.36 -9.34 -10.15
N PHE A 238 -6.63 -10.22 -9.47
CA PHE A 238 -6.94 -10.62 -8.08
C PHE A 238 -6.61 -9.53 -7.05
N ASP A 239 -5.86 -8.51 -7.45
CA ASP A 239 -5.66 -7.28 -6.67
C ASP A 239 -6.79 -6.26 -6.88
N ILE A 240 -7.79 -6.58 -7.70
CA ILE A 240 -9.09 -5.92 -7.71
C ILE A 240 -10.04 -6.77 -6.86
N ASP A 241 -10.64 -6.15 -5.86
CA ASP A 241 -11.79 -6.73 -5.17
C ASP A 241 -13.06 -6.38 -5.95
N TYR A 242 -13.51 -7.35 -6.75
CA TYR A 242 -14.69 -7.26 -7.60
C TYR A 242 -15.89 -8.03 -7.05
N ASN A 243 -15.75 -8.68 -5.90
CA ASN A 243 -16.79 -9.56 -5.32
C ASN A 243 -17.27 -9.09 -3.93
N SER A 244 -16.55 -8.21 -3.22
CA SER A 244 -17.00 -7.77 -1.89
C SER A 244 -18.24 -6.88 -1.90
N THR A 245 -18.57 -6.29 -3.05
CA THR A 245 -19.73 -5.40 -3.19
C THR A 245 -20.58 -5.88 -4.36
N PRO A 246 -21.76 -6.50 -4.09
CA PRO A 246 -22.64 -6.96 -5.15
C PRO A 246 -23.06 -5.83 -6.09
N PRO A 247 -23.23 -6.09 -7.40
CA PRO A 247 -23.79 -5.11 -8.32
C PRO A 247 -25.20 -4.68 -7.89
N THR A 248 -25.51 -3.40 -8.04
CA THR A 248 -26.83 -2.85 -7.70
C THR A 248 -27.62 -2.57 -8.97
N ILE A 249 -28.75 -3.27 -9.14
CA ILE A 249 -29.64 -3.12 -10.30
C ILE A 249 -30.79 -2.18 -9.94
N SER A 250 -31.04 -1.20 -10.81
CA SER A 250 -32.18 -0.29 -10.77
C SER A 250 -32.75 -0.14 -12.18
N GLY A 251 -33.79 -0.92 -12.49
CA GLY A 251 -34.38 -0.96 -13.83
C GLY A 251 -33.36 -1.43 -14.88
N LYS A 252 -33.07 -0.56 -15.86
CA LYS A 252 -32.10 -0.84 -16.94
C LYS A 252 -30.66 -0.55 -16.55
N THR A 253 -30.42 0.08 -15.40
CA THR A 253 -29.07 0.45 -14.95
C THR A 253 -28.56 -0.54 -13.92
N CYS A 254 -27.32 -0.98 -14.06
CA CYS A 254 -26.59 -1.76 -13.07
C CYS A 254 -25.29 -1.06 -12.71
N THR A 255 -25.04 -0.87 -11.41
CA THR A 255 -23.80 -0.25 -10.91
C THR A 255 -22.90 -1.30 -10.31
N PHE A 256 -21.66 -1.34 -10.80
CA PHE A 256 -20.59 -2.21 -10.34
C PHE A 256 -19.63 -1.42 -9.47
N THR A 257 -19.03 -2.06 -8.47
CA THR A 257 -18.02 -1.46 -7.59
C THR A 257 -16.77 -2.35 -7.57
N LEU A 258 -15.62 -1.77 -7.89
CA LEU A 258 -14.33 -2.46 -7.95
C LEU A 258 -13.33 -1.76 -7.03
N LYS A 259 -12.86 -2.41 -5.96
CA LYS A 259 -11.89 -1.80 -5.03
C LYS A 259 -10.48 -2.25 -5.36
N PHE A 260 -9.57 -1.29 -5.58
CA PHE A 260 -8.17 -1.61 -5.87
C PHE A 260 -7.44 -1.84 -4.54
N LYS A 261 -6.94 -3.06 -4.31
CA LYS A 261 -6.35 -3.48 -3.03
C LYS A 261 -4.95 -2.93 -2.81
N LYS A 262 -4.27 -2.50 -3.88
CA LYS A 262 -2.86 -2.13 -3.87
C LYS A 262 -2.60 -0.92 -4.73
N LEU A 263 -1.60 -0.15 -4.32
CA LEU A 263 -0.98 0.90 -5.10
C LEU A 263 0.52 0.61 -5.17
N GLN A 264 1.12 0.74 -6.35
CA GLN A 264 2.55 0.49 -6.49
C GLN A 264 3.37 1.54 -5.74
N SER A 265 4.52 1.11 -5.20
CA SER A 265 5.44 2.01 -4.50
C SER A 265 5.87 3.17 -5.40
N GLY A 266 5.90 4.37 -4.83
CA GLY A 266 6.20 5.60 -5.56
C GLY A 266 5.02 6.19 -6.34
N TYR A 267 3.80 5.66 -6.20
CA TYR A 267 2.58 6.30 -6.66
C TYR A 267 1.71 6.75 -5.49
N ALA A 268 0.89 7.77 -5.72
CA ALA A 268 -0.15 8.25 -4.81
C ALA A 268 -1.36 8.72 -5.61
N LEU A 269 -2.56 8.59 -5.05
CA LEU A 269 -3.78 9.11 -5.68
C LEU A 269 -3.93 10.61 -5.40
N SER A 270 -4.35 11.39 -6.39
CA SER A 270 -4.78 12.78 -6.16
C SER A 270 -6.03 12.81 -5.28
N SER A 271 -6.33 13.97 -4.68
CA SER A 271 -7.52 14.14 -3.85
C SER A 271 -8.82 13.77 -4.60
N GLU A 272 -8.91 14.11 -5.88
CA GLU A 272 -10.07 13.84 -6.75
C GLU A 272 -10.38 12.35 -6.94
N VAL A 273 -9.36 11.50 -6.88
CA VAL A 273 -9.48 10.04 -7.10
C VAL A 273 -9.06 9.22 -5.88
N SER A 274 -8.75 9.86 -4.76
CA SER A 274 -8.29 9.22 -3.52
C SER A 274 -9.24 8.13 -3.01
N ARG A 275 -10.55 8.31 -3.24
CA ARG A 275 -11.58 7.32 -2.87
C ARG A 275 -11.48 5.98 -3.58
N LEU A 276 -10.72 5.87 -4.67
CA LEU A 276 -10.50 4.58 -5.34
C LEU A 276 -9.84 3.53 -4.43
N ALA A 277 -9.04 3.98 -3.46
CA ALA A 277 -8.42 3.12 -2.46
C ALA A 277 -9.35 2.76 -1.28
N THR A 278 -10.49 3.43 -1.11
CA THR A 278 -11.41 3.22 0.01
C THR A 278 -12.75 2.65 -0.43
N THR A 279 -13.49 3.41 -1.24
CA THR A 279 -14.83 3.02 -1.72
C THR A 279 -14.78 2.29 -3.07
N GLY A 280 -13.65 2.34 -3.77
CA GLY A 280 -13.46 1.72 -5.08
C GLY A 280 -13.98 2.55 -6.25
N LEU A 281 -13.69 2.05 -7.44
CA LEU A 281 -14.18 2.56 -8.72
C LEU A 281 -15.60 2.05 -8.97
N THR A 282 -16.54 2.96 -9.23
CA THR A 282 -17.92 2.58 -9.56
C THR A 282 -18.24 2.84 -11.04
N ILE A 283 -18.88 1.88 -11.69
CA ILE A 283 -19.21 1.94 -13.13
C ILE A 283 -20.67 1.57 -13.31
N GLY A 284 -21.44 2.47 -13.91
CA GLY A 284 -22.85 2.29 -14.23
C GLY A 284 -23.04 1.88 -15.69
N PHE A 285 -23.75 0.78 -15.91
CA PHE A 285 -24.13 0.30 -17.23
C PHE A 285 -25.63 0.34 -17.41
N THR A 286 -26.10 1.11 -18.39
CA THR A 286 -27.52 1.18 -18.76
C THR A 286 -27.77 0.35 -20.01
N LEU A 287 -28.64 -0.66 -19.91
CA LEU A 287 -29.02 -1.50 -21.04
C LEU A 287 -30.11 -0.85 -21.90
N GLY A 288 -30.07 -1.12 -23.21
CA GLY A 288 -31.17 -0.78 -24.11
C GLY A 288 -32.41 -1.69 -23.94
N ASP A 289 -33.41 -1.49 -24.79
CA ASP A 289 -34.70 -2.17 -24.66
C ASP A 289 -34.61 -3.69 -24.85
N LYS A 290 -33.69 -4.15 -25.69
CA LYS A 290 -33.47 -5.57 -26.02
C LYS A 290 -32.66 -6.33 -24.96
N ALA A 291 -32.23 -5.70 -23.88
CA ALA A 291 -31.49 -6.37 -22.82
C ALA A 291 -32.03 -6.05 -21.42
N SER A 292 -31.85 -6.95 -20.48
CA SER A 292 -32.22 -6.75 -19.07
C SER A 292 -31.13 -7.27 -18.14
N TRP A 293 -31.09 -6.72 -16.92
CA TRP A 293 -30.22 -7.22 -15.85
C TRP A 293 -30.97 -8.25 -15.02
N LYS A 294 -30.23 -9.23 -14.52
CA LYS A 294 -30.64 -10.16 -13.47
C LYS A 294 -29.59 -10.24 -12.38
#